data_AF-A0AAV4WIG5-F1
#
_entry.id   AF-A0AAV4WIG5-F1
#
_cell.length_a   1.000
_cell.length_b   1.000
_cell.length_c   1.000
_cell.angle_alpha   90.00
_cell.angle_beta   90.00
_cell.angle_gamma   90.00
#
_symmetry.space_group_name_H-M   'P 1'
#
loop_
_entity.id
_entity.type
_entity.pdbx_description
1 polymer ?
#
loop_
_entity_poly.entity_id
_entity_poly.type
_entity_poly.pdbx_seq_one_letter_code
_entity_poly.pdbx_strand_id
1 'polypeptide(L)'
;MKNKPNKKVGGPDCIVEIGESLFTKRKNNCDRVLPEQWVLGGICRETKDSFIVTVPNRTGSTLLDKIIENIADGSTIYSDSWKDYQTNGIEIEGFLHAKVNHKYNFIDSDTGIHTQTVGRMWGSAKWRNKGHRGTAGHHLESYLSEFIWRQHQVKENRDCFESMLNCISAHFPPKSD
;
A
#
# COMPACT_ATOMS: atom_id res chain seq x y z
N MET A 1 11.33 -18.75 3.05
CA MET A 1 11.47 -17.53 2.23
C MET A 1 12.95 -17.15 2.23
N LYS A 2 13.65 -17.24 1.09
CA LYS A 2 14.97 -16.59 0.99
C LYS A 2 14.69 -15.09 1.01
N ASN A 3 15.18 -14.38 2.03
CA ASN A 3 15.05 -12.94 2.20
C ASN A 3 15.64 -12.22 0.97
N LYS A 4 14.83 -11.98 -0.06
CA LYS A 4 15.10 -10.87 -0.96
C LYS A 4 14.89 -9.61 -0.12
N PRO A 5 15.86 -8.68 -0.05
CA PRO A 5 15.59 -7.39 0.54
C PRO A 5 14.36 -6.82 -0.19
N ASN A 6 13.33 -6.51 0.58
CA ASN A 6 12.11 -5.96 0.03
C ASN A 6 12.49 -4.65 -0.66
N LYS A 7 12.34 -4.56 -1.98
CA LYS A 7 12.71 -3.36 -2.73
C LYS A 7 11.85 -2.22 -2.20
N LYS A 8 12.47 -1.26 -1.52
CA LYS A 8 11.80 -0.03 -1.08
C LYS A 8 11.26 0.73 -2.30
N VAL A 9 10.11 1.37 -2.13
CA VAL A 9 9.42 2.15 -3.16
C VAL A 9 9.90 3.61 -3.13
N GLY A 10 10.07 4.22 -4.30
CA GLY A 10 10.52 5.61 -4.41
C GLY A 10 12.03 5.75 -4.54
N GLY A 11 12.57 6.83 -3.99
CA GLY A 11 13.97 7.24 -4.02
C GLY A 11 14.10 8.75 -4.20
N PRO A 12 15.33 9.26 -4.34
CA PRO A 12 15.56 10.66 -4.72
C PRO A 12 14.73 11.06 -5.94
N ASP A 13 14.16 12.27 -5.89
CA ASP A 13 13.30 12.86 -6.92
C ASP A 13 11.98 12.10 -7.19
N CYS A 14 11.63 11.11 -6.36
CA CYS A 14 10.35 10.39 -6.46
C CYS A 14 9.33 10.90 -5.43
N ILE A 15 8.07 10.93 -5.84
CA ILE A 15 6.93 11.25 -4.98
C ILE A 15 6.19 9.96 -4.67
N VAL A 16 6.15 9.58 -3.39
CA VAL A 16 5.38 8.44 -2.91
C VAL A 16 4.11 8.94 -2.23
N GLU A 17 2.97 8.68 -2.85
CA GLU A 17 1.67 8.92 -2.21
C GLU A 17 1.37 7.79 -1.23
N ILE A 18 1.03 8.12 0.01
CA ILE A 18 0.67 7.15 1.06
C ILE A 18 -0.74 7.39 1.58
N GLY A 19 -1.31 6.36 2.17
CA GLY A 19 -2.53 6.47 2.96
C GLY A 19 -2.95 5.13 3.54
N GLU A 20 -3.85 5.16 4.51
CA GLU A 20 -4.36 3.96 5.16
C GLU A 20 -5.72 3.54 4.61
N SER A 21 -6.04 2.27 4.84
CA SER A 21 -7.33 1.73 4.49
C SER A 21 -7.78 0.66 5.47
N LEU A 22 -9.03 0.79 5.91
CA LEU A 22 -9.71 -0.24 6.70
C LEU A 22 -10.37 -1.28 5.78
N PHE A 23 -10.03 -2.56 5.95
CA PHE A 23 -10.59 -3.67 5.16
C PHE A 23 -11.83 -4.33 5.76
N THR A 24 -12.19 -3.94 6.98
CA THR A 24 -13.39 -4.40 7.70
C THR A 24 -14.41 -3.28 7.80
N LYS A 25 -15.65 -3.53 7.40
CA LYS A 25 -16.74 -2.56 7.51
C LYS A 25 -17.94 -3.22 8.18
N ARG A 26 -18.53 -2.55 9.17
CA ARG A 26 -19.83 -2.95 9.73
C ARG A 26 -20.91 -2.82 8.67
N LYS A 27 -21.84 -3.78 8.63
CA LYS A 27 -23.02 -3.66 7.77
C LYS A 27 -23.85 -2.48 8.27
N ASN A 28 -24.07 -1.50 7.38
CA ASN A 28 -24.80 -0.26 7.64
C ASN A 28 -24.33 0.54 8.86
N ASN A 29 -23.08 0.36 9.31
CA ASN A 29 -22.55 0.93 10.55
C ASN A 29 -23.29 0.51 11.85
N CYS A 30 -24.22 -0.45 11.78
CA CYS A 30 -25.10 -0.83 12.90
C CYS A 30 -24.93 -2.28 13.35
N ASP A 31 -24.39 -3.15 12.49
CA ASP A 31 -24.30 -4.59 12.76
C ASP A 31 -23.03 -4.97 13.55
N ARG A 32 -22.78 -6.28 13.68
CA ARG A 32 -21.65 -6.90 14.38
C ARG A 32 -20.35 -6.13 14.21
N VAL A 33 -19.72 -5.83 15.34
CA VAL A 33 -18.37 -5.27 15.37
C VAL A 33 -17.38 -6.35 14.97
N LEU A 34 -16.70 -6.14 13.85
CA LEU A 34 -15.59 -6.99 13.43
C LEU A 34 -14.29 -6.39 13.96
N PRO A 35 -13.28 -7.22 14.28
CA PRO A 35 -11.93 -6.73 14.53
C PRO A 35 -11.45 -5.87 13.37
N GLU A 36 -10.84 -4.73 13.67
CA GLU A 36 -10.35 -3.83 12.63
C GLU A 36 -9.14 -4.45 11.91
N GLN A 37 -9.13 -4.34 10.59
CA GLN A 37 -7.98 -4.72 9.77
C GLN A 37 -7.44 -3.50 9.04
N TRP A 38 -6.48 -2.84 9.66
CA TRP A 38 -5.78 -1.68 9.11
C TRP A 38 -4.67 -2.10 8.17
N VAL A 39 -4.55 -1.34 7.09
CA VAL A 39 -3.55 -1.56 6.06
C VAL A 39 -2.99 -0.19 5.68
N LEU A 40 -1.66 -0.07 5.68
CA LEU A 40 -0.94 1.06 5.10
C LEU A 40 -0.50 0.67 3.68
N GLY A 41 -0.54 1.62 2.76
CA GLY A 41 -0.02 1.41 1.42
C GLY A 41 0.47 2.71 0.83
N GLY A 42 1.33 2.57 -0.17
CA GLY A 42 1.86 3.70 -0.91
C GLY A 42 2.22 3.32 -2.34
N ILE A 43 2.23 4.33 -3.20
CA ILE A 43 2.56 4.21 -4.62
C ILE A 43 3.44 5.36 -5.06
N CYS A 44 4.53 5.03 -5.74
CA CYS A 44 5.40 6.01 -6.38
C CYS A 44 4.74 6.52 -7.66
N ARG A 45 4.65 7.85 -7.82
CA ARG A 45 4.02 8.46 -8.99
C ARG A 45 4.82 8.20 -10.26
N GLU A 46 6.14 8.22 -10.17
CA GLU A 46 7.04 8.14 -11.30
C GLU A 46 7.18 6.68 -11.76
N THR A 47 7.50 5.78 -10.82
CA THR A 47 7.80 4.39 -11.16
C THR A 47 6.57 3.48 -11.19
N LYS A 48 5.46 3.91 -10.59
CA LYS A 48 4.27 3.09 -10.32
C LYS A 48 4.53 1.86 -9.44
N ASP A 49 5.71 1.77 -8.82
CA ASP A 49 5.97 0.77 -7.79
C ASP A 49 5.10 1.07 -6.56
N SER A 50 4.55 0.04 -5.94
CA SER A 50 3.65 0.18 -4.81
C SER A 50 3.93 -0.85 -3.73
N PHE A 51 3.64 -0.50 -2.48
CA PHE A 51 3.65 -1.42 -1.35
C PHE A 51 2.30 -1.38 -0.63
N ILE A 52 1.93 -2.50 -0.02
CA ILE A 52 0.78 -2.63 0.87
C ILE A 52 1.18 -3.53 2.03
N VAL A 53 0.97 -3.07 3.26
CA VAL A 53 1.34 -3.79 4.49
C VAL A 53 0.21 -3.70 5.52
N THR A 54 -0.05 -4.80 6.20
CA THR A 54 -0.96 -4.83 7.35
C THR A 54 -0.33 -4.11 8.53
N VAL A 55 -1.14 -3.37 9.29
CA VAL A 55 -0.71 -2.68 10.51
C VAL A 55 -1.68 -2.97 11.65
N PRO A 56 -1.18 -3.14 12.89
CA PRO A 56 -2.05 -3.42 14.04
C PRO A 56 -2.95 -2.24 14.41
N ASN A 57 -2.50 -1.01 14.10
CA ASN A 57 -3.21 0.23 14.33
C ASN A 57 -2.61 1.33 13.42
N ARG A 58 -3.22 2.51 13.43
CA ARG A 58 -2.82 3.68 12.63
C ARG A 58 -2.14 4.78 13.47
N THR A 59 -1.44 4.38 14.54
CA THR A 59 -0.67 5.34 15.35
C THR A 59 0.51 5.89 14.57
N GLY A 60 0.93 7.12 14.87
CA GLY A 60 2.02 7.77 14.15
C GLY A 60 3.32 6.98 14.17
N SER A 61 3.66 6.33 15.29
CA SER A 61 4.84 5.46 15.39
C SER A 61 4.72 4.23 14.48
N THR A 62 3.60 3.52 14.54
CA THR A 62 3.38 2.32 13.69
C THR A 62 3.44 2.67 12.21
N LEU A 63 2.88 3.82 11.82
CA LEU A 63 2.89 4.29 10.44
C LEU A 63 4.30 4.73 10.01
N LEU A 64 5.03 5.46 10.87
CA LEU A 64 6.39 5.90 10.61
C LEU A 64 7.34 4.71 10.43
N ASP A 65 7.26 3.70 11.30
CA ASP A 65 8.05 2.47 11.17
C ASP A 65 7.83 1.82 9.81
N LYS A 66 6.58 1.73 9.36
CA LYS A 66 6.25 1.17 8.04
C LYS A 66 6.63 2.06 6.87
N ILE A 67 6.63 3.38 7.03
CA ILE A 67 7.16 4.32 6.05
C ILE A 67 8.67 4.06 5.87
N ILE A 68 9.45 4.01 6.96
CA ILE A 68 10.90 3.77 6.92
C ILE A 68 11.22 2.40 6.32
N GLU A 69 10.45 1.36 6.66
CA GLU A 69 10.67 0.01 6.13
C GLU A 69 10.43 -0.10 4.62
N ASN A 70 9.45 0.65 4.07
CA ASN A 70 8.94 0.42 2.72
C ASN A 70 9.27 1.54 1.72
N ILE A 71 9.65 2.73 2.18
CA ILE A 71 9.96 3.87 1.31
C ILE A 71 11.46 4.12 1.29
N ALA A 72 12.00 4.33 0.09
CA ALA A 72 13.41 4.59 -0.13
C ALA A 72 13.78 6.00 0.33
N ASP A 73 14.90 6.12 1.02
CA ASP A 73 15.40 7.36 1.61
C ASP A 73 15.56 8.44 0.51
N GLY A 74 15.34 9.71 0.90
CA GLY A 74 15.34 10.84 -0.04
C GLY A 74 14.06 10.99 -0.88
N SER A 75 13.05 10.16 -0.68
CA SER A 75 11.73 10.34 -1.30
C SER A 75 10.99 11.56 -0.74
N THR A 76 10.10 12.12 -1.57
CA THR A 76 9.05 13.03 -1.11
C THR A 76 7.77 12.24 -0.84
N ILE A 77 7.20 12.35 0.36
CA ILE A 77 5.98 11.66 0.77
C ILE A 77 4.80 12.61 0.67
N TYR A 78 3.74 12.19 -0.03
CA TYR A 78 2.45 12.87 -0.06
C TYR A 78 1.42 12.07 0.72
N SER A 79 0.87 12.65 1.79
CA SER A 79 -0.21 12.04 2.58
C SER A 79 -1.46 12.92 2.61
N ASP A 80 -2.55 12.37 3.15
CA ASP A 80 -3.64 13.23 3.60
C ASP A 80 -3.26 13.96 4.91
N SER A 81 -4.14 14.86 5.36
CA SER A 81 -3.95 15.60 6.61
C SER A 81 -4.37 14.81 7.86
N TRP A 82 -4.20 13.48 7.86
CA TRP A 82 -4.44 12.67 9.07
C TRP A 82 -3.47 13.08 10.18
N LYS A 83 -4.00 13.18 11.40
CA LYS A 83 -3.27 13.75 12.56
C LYS A 83 -2.01 12.97 12.93
N ASP A 84 -1.98 11.67 12.64
CA ASP A 84 -0.88 10.79 13.05
C ASP A 84 0.30 10.86 12.05
N TYR A 85 0.10 11.47 10.86
CA TYR A 85 1.19 11.84 9.95
C TYR A 85 1.87 13.13 10.43
N GLN A 86 2.74 12.98 11.44
CA GLN A 86 3.53 14.08 11.96
C GLN A 86 4.69 14.42 11.01
N THR A 87 4.57 15.58 10.35
CA THR A 87 5.57 16.09 9.40
C THR A 87 6.98 16.08 9.98
N ASN A 88 7.17 16.63 11.19
CA ASN A 88 8.50 16.69 11.81
C ASN A 88 9.12 15.30 12.00
N GLY A 89 8.32 14.29 12.37
CA GLY A 89 8.82 12.92 12.53
C GLY A 89 9.24 12.30 11.21
N ILE A 90 8.47 12.53 10.14
CA ILE A 90 8.80 12.05 8.79
C ILE A 90 10.05 12.76 8.25
N GLU A 91 10.19 14.07 8.49
CA GLU A 91 11.33 14.86 8.02
C GLU A 91 12.64 14.55 8.75
N ILE A 92 12.58 14.21 10.05
CA ILE A 92 13.75 13.74 10.82
C ILE A 92 14.36 12.47 10.20
N GLU A 93 13.53 11.60 9.64
CA GLU A 93 13.95 10.35 8.99
C GLU A 93 14.47 10.57 7.56
N GLY A 94 14.59 11.82 7.11
CA GLY A 94 15.19 12.17 5.81
C GLY A 94 14.22 12.17 4.63
N PHE A 95 12.92 12.21 4.88
CA PHE A 95 11.90 12.36 3.85
C PHE A 95 11.40 13.81 3.76
N LEU A 96 11.12 14.31 2.56
CA LEU A 96 10.32 15.53 2.43
C LEU A 96 8.85 15.17 2.59
N HIS A 97 8.05 15.95 3.31
CA HIS A 97 6.65 15.62 3.55
C HIS A 97 5.70 16.74 3.17
N ALA A 98 4.72 16.41 2.32
CA ALA A 98 3.68 17.33 1.91
C ALA A 98 2.30 16.70 2.13
N LYS A 99 1.33 17.53 2.53
CA LYS A 99 -0.02 17.07 2.92
C LYS A 99 -1.08 17.75 2.09
N VAL A 100 -2.12 17.00 1.75
CA VAL A 100 -3.37 17.55 1.20
C VAL A 100 -4.48 17.47 2.25
N ASN A 101 -5.26 18.54 2.39
CA ASN A 101 -6.40 18.55 3.29
C ASN A 101 -7.71 18.28 2.53
N HIS A 102 -8.13 17.02 2.54
CA HIS A 102 -9.35 16.55 1.87
C HIS A 102 -10.66 17.13 2.42
N LYS A 103 -10.63 17.84 3.56
CA LYS A 103 -11.81 18.59 4.01
C LYS A 103 -12.12 19.77 3.09
N TYR A 104 -11.08 20.37 2.52
CA TYR A 104 -11.19 21.61 1.74
C TYR A 104 -10.92 21.36 0.26
N ASN A 105 -9.98 20.47 -0.06
CA ASN A 105 -9.41 20.35 -1.41
C ASN A 105 -9.19 18.88 -1.81
N PHE A 106 -9.63 18.49 -3.02
CA PHE A 106 -9.26 17.20 -3.65
C PHE A 106 -7.88 17.25 -4.34
N ILE A 107 -7.51 18.45 -4.76
CA ILE A 107 -6.20 18.88 -5.24
C ILE A 107 -5.95 20.20 -4.55
N ASP A 108 -4.82 20.35 -3.88
CA ASP A 108 -4.43 21.63 -3.31
C ASP A 108 -4.24 22.64 -4.46
N SER A 109 -5.03 23.73 -4.47
CA SER A 109 -5.06 24.68 -5.59
C SER A 109 -3.75 25.42 -5.79
N ASP A 110 -2.98 25.59 -4.72
CA ASP A 110 -1.81 26.47 -4.71
C ASP A 110 -0.54 25.67 -4.99
N THR A 111 -0.49 24.43 -4.51
CA THR A 111 0.67 23.53 -4.63
C THR A 111 0.48 22.39 -5.65
N GLY A 112 -0.76 22.11 -6.07
CA GLY A 112 -1.10 20.98 -6.95
C GLY A 112 -1.02 19.60 -6.29
N ILE A 113 -0.78 19.53 -4.97
CA ILE A 113 -0.60 18.28 -4.22
C ILE A 113 -1.92 17.50 -4.16
N HIS A 114 -1.85 16.18 -4.36
CA HIS A 114 -2.99 15.28 -4.21
C HIS A 114 -2.57 13.84 -3.87
N THR A 115 -3.50 13.05 -3.33
CA THR A 115 -3.29 11.60 -3.05
C THR A 115 -4.25 10.71 -3.86
N GLN A 116 -4.60 11.15 -5.06
CA GLN A 116 -5.53 10.42 -5.94
C GLN A 116 -4.99 9.10 -6.47
N THR A 117 -3.66 8.98 -6.69
CA THR A 117 -3.05 7.75 -7.24
C THR A 117 -3.18 6.63 -6.21
N VAL A 118 -2.84 6.90 -4.94
CA VAL A 118 -3.04 5.95 -3.85
C VAL A 118 -4.53 5.71 -3.60
N GLY A 119 -5.39 6.72 -3.76
CA GLY A 119 -6.85 6.56 -3.71
C GLY A 119 -7.40 5.57 -4.75
N ARG A 120 -6.92 5.66 -6.00
CA ARG A 120 -7.25 4.71 -7.07
C ARG A 120 -6.71 3.30 -6.77
N MET A 121 -5.48 3.20 -6.27
CA MET A 121 -4.89 1.93 -5.84
C MET A 121 -5.77 1.22 -4.81
N TRP A 122 -6.26 1.95 -3.80
CA TRP A 122 -7.18 1.39 -2.81
C TRP A 122 -8.52 0.92 -3.40
N GLY A 123 -9.03 1.64 -4.40
CA GLY A 123 -10.21 1.22 -5.17
C GLY A 123 -10.02 -0.17 -5.78
N SER A 124 -8.89 -0.38 -6.46
CA SER A 124 -8.53 -1.66 -7.08
C SER A 124 -8.26 -2.76 -6.05
N ALA A 125 -7.48 -2.47 -5.01
CA ALA A 125 -7.14 -3.44 -3.97
C ALA A 125 -8.39 -3.96 -3.22
N LYS A 126 -9.39 -3.10 -3.01
CA LYS A 126 -10.64 -3.47 -2.34
C LYS A 126 -11.70 -4.05 -3.27
N TRP A 127 -11.49 -4.03 -4.59
CA TRP A 127 -12.52 -4.44 -5.56
C TRP A 127 -13.03 -5.85 -5.31
N ARG A 128 -12.11 -6.83 -5.24
CA ARG A 128 -12.45 -8.24 -4.97
C ARG A 128 -13.08 -8.43 -3.60
N ASN A 129 -12.52 -7.80 -2.57
CA ASN A 129 -13.07 -7.85 -1.21
C ASN A 129 -14.53 -7.35 -1.16
N LYS A 130 -14.85 -6.27 -1.87
CA LYS A 130 -16.23 -5.75 -1.98
C LYS A 130 -17.13 -6.72 -2.76
N GLY A 131 -16.65 -7.24 -3.88
CA GLY A 131 -17.39 -8.21 -4.70
C GLY A 131 -17.75 -9.49 -3.94
N HIS A 132 -16.85 -9.97 -3.08
CA HIS A 132 -17.05 -11.16 -2.25
C HIS A 132 -17.78 -10.89 -0.93
N ARG A 133 -18.21 -9.63 -0.69
CA ARG A 133 -18.87 -9.19 0.56
C ARG A 133 -18.00 -9.38 1.81
N GLY A 134 -16.69 -9.26 1.64
CA GLY A 134 -15.70 -9.46 2.69
C GLY A 134 -14.74 -10.59 2.39
N THR A 135 -13.71 -10.67 3.21
CA THR A 135 -12.66 -11.68 3.18
C THR A 135 -12.48 -12.18 4.61
N ALA A 136 -12.26 -13.49 4.79
CA ALA A 136 -11.89 -14.02 6.10
C ALA A 136 -10.55 -13.42 6.53
N GLY A 137 -10.45 -12.93 7.77
CA GLY A 137 -9.32 -12.10 8.19
C GLY A 137 -7.94 -12.74 7.97
N HIS A 138 -7.82 -14.06 8.17
CA HIS A 138 -6.58 -14.82 7.98
C HIS A 138 -6.13 -14.95 6.51
N HIS A 139 -7.00 -14.64 5.54
CA HIS A 139 -6.63 -14.61 4.12
C HIS A 139 -6.22 -13.22 3.61
N LEU A 140 -6.43 -12.16 4.40
CA LEU A 140 -6.22 -10.79 3.94
C LEU A 140 -4.80 -10.59 3.39
N GLU A 141 -3.77 -10.99 4.14
CA GLU A 141 -2.37 -10.83 3.72
C GLU A 141 -2.05 -11.55 2.40
N SER A 142 -2.62 -12.74 2.19
CA SER A 142 -2.43 -13.48 0.95
C SER A 142 -3.03 -12.74 -0.26
N TYR A 143 -4.20 -12.11 -0.09
CA TYR A 143 -4.82 -11.33 -1.16
C TYR A 143 -4.12 -10.00 -1.43
N LEU A 144 -3.61 -9.33 -0.39
CA LEU A 144 -2.81 -8.11 -0.56
C LEU A 144 -1.50 -8.44 -1.29
N SER A 145 -0.85 -9.55 -0.93
CA SER A 145 0.36 -10.04 -1.59
C SER A 145 0.12 -10.37 -3.06
N GLU A 146 -0.97 -11.08 -3.36
CA GLU A 146 -1.37 -11.40 -4.74
C GLU A 146 -1.69 -10.14 -5.54
N PHE A 147 -2.32 -9.14 -4.92
CA PHE A 147 -2.61 -7.85 -5.56
C PHE A 147 -1.32 -7.13 -5.98
N ILE A 148 -0.35 -6.97 -5.06
CA ILE A 148 0.94 -6.34 -5.36
C ILE A 148 1.72 -7.13 -6.41
N TRP A 149 1.77 -8.45 -6.28
CA TRP A 149 2.41 -9.32 -7.27
C TRP A 149 1.80 -9.13 -8.67
N ARG A 150 0.47 -9.08 -8.76
CA ARG A 150 -0.25 -8.88 -10.04
C ARG A 150 0.04 -7.51 -10.63
N GLN A 151 0.06 -6.44 -9.83
CA GLN A 151 0.44 -5.10 -10.30
C GLN A 151 1.84 -5.12 -10.93
N HIS A 152 2.78 -5.79 -10.27
CA HIS A 152 4.14 -5.93 -10.78
C HIS A 152 4.21 -6.74 -12.09
N GLN A 153 3.44 -7.83 -12.23
CA GLN A 153 3.40 -8.56 -13.51
C GLN A 153 2.86 -7.70 -14.66
N VAL A 154 1.77 -6.96 -14.41
CA VAL A 154 1.15 -6.08 -15.41
C VAL A 154 2.11 -4.97 -15.82
N LYS A 155 2.80 -4.33 -14.87
CA LYS A 155 3.80 -3.30 -15.14
C LYS A 155 4.93 -3.81 -16.04
N GLU A 156 5.41 -5.02 -15.78
CA GLU A 156 6.50 -5.65 -16.53
C GLU A 156 6.00 -6.30 -17.85
N ASN A 157 4.74 -6.06 -18.24
CA ASN A 157 4.10 -6.65 -19.40
C ASN A 157 4.21 -8.18 -19.46
N ARG A 158 4.09 -8.82 -18.29
CA ARG A 158 4.15 -10.28 -18.15
C ARG A 158 2.76 -10.87 -18.01
N ASP A 159 2.56 -12.02 -18.65
CA ASP A 159 1.36 -12.81 -18.46
C ASP A 159 1.31 -13.35 -17.01
N CYS A 160 0.19 -13.11 -16.34
CA CYS A 160 0.02 -13.50 -14.94
C CYS A 160 -0.07 -15.02 -14.77
N PHE A 161 -0.70 -15.72 -15.72
CA PHE A 161 -0.88 -17.16 -15.62
C PHE A 161 0.48 -17.87 -15.77
N GLU A 162 1.25 -17.52 -16.80
CA GLU A 162 2.60 -18.04 -17.01
C GLU A 162 3.54 -17.66 -15.85
N SER A 163 3.45 -16.43 -15.35
CA SER A 163 4.24 -16.02 -14.18
C SER A 163 3.91 -16.85 -12.94
N MET A 164 2.65 -17.22 -12.74
CA MET A 164 2.23 -18.08 -11.64
C MET A 164 2.79 -19.50 -11.82
N LEU A 165 2.68 -20.08 -13.02
CA LEU A 165 3.23 -21.41 -13.32
C LEU A 165 4.74 -21.47 -13.07
N ASN A 166 5.48 -20.44 -13.49
CA ASN A 166 6.91 -20.32 -13.24
C ASN A 166 7.24 -20.20 -11.74
N CYS A 167 6.43 -19.47 -10.97
CA CYS A 167 6.60 -19.44 -9.51
C CYS A 167 6.38 -20.82 -8.88
N ILE A 168 5.34 -21.54 -9.31
CA ILE A 168 5.03 -22.89 -8.83
C ILE A 168 6.16 -23.85 -9.16
N SER A 169 6.63 -23.90 -10.42
CA SER A 169 7.70 -24.82 -10.84
C SER A 169 9.01 -24.54 -10.10
N ALA A 170 9.33 -23.28 -9.82
CA ALA A 170 10.52 -22.90 -9.06
C ALA A 170 10.43 -23.28 -7.58
N HIS A 171 9.23 -23.31 -6.99
CA HIS A 171 9.03 -23.63 -5.57
C HIS A 171 8.78 -25.12 -5.31
N PHE A 172 8.18 -25.81 -6.29
CA PHE A 172 7.87 -27.22 -6.27
C PHE A 172 8.47 -27.88 -7.52
N PRO A 173 9.82 -27.96 -7.62
CA PRO A 173 10.45 -28.55 -8.78
C PRO A 173 10.03 -30.02 -8.93
N PRO A 174 9.84 -30.52 -10.15
CA PRO A 174 9.58 -31.92 -10.38
C PRO A 174 10.71 -32.75 -9.78
N LYS A 175 10.36 -33.91 -9.21
CA LYS A 175 11.38 -34.86 -8.75
C LYS A 175 12.17 -35.33 -9.97
N SER A 176 13.49 -35.25 -9.90
CA SER A 176 14.35 -35.91 -10.88
C SER A 176 14.16 -37.42 -10.74
N ASP A 177 13.94 -38.10 -11.87
CA ASP A 177 13.92 -39.57 -11.95
C ASP A 177 15.31 -40.18 -11.64
#